data_AF-A0A1I5VP47-F1
#
_entry.id   AF-A0A1I5VP47-F1
#
_cell.length_a   1.000
_cell.length_b   1.000
_cell.length_c   1.000
_cell.angle_alpha   90.00
_cell.angle_beta   90.00
_cell.angle_gamma   90.00
#
_symmetry.space_group_name_H-M   'P 1'
#
loop_
_entity.id
_entity.type
_entity.pdbx_description
1 polymer ?
#
loop_
_entity_poly.entity_id
_entity_poly.type
_entity_poly.pdbx_seq_one_letter_code
_entity_poly.pdbx_strand_id
1 'polypeptide(L)'
;MKCLICGQESHKYICDSCKDKTDIDELCNEVVAYIPGLLRSSRMKPLWEEIAGNFERKEEFARIAYELADELGTPRKEYQKIHSLAGKKIYVAKKDRELLYKNFSMIDGNKIPDKEMARVEGLMLSALVGDYKYSEAENFVDSILEKDDIPWQAYYAIADFYNKTRRYDTVEKIMETAIEKYSTYDGIIRQYQSILESCKNYKMAKLKGTKEYVPNPKEDKKKVVDSYFDYLESIGVEYCNNKRQKAEPKALPKAGYPEPVIINTPNFDTFVAYDFETTGFSPAHDSIIDFGAVRVVDGEVVESKEFIFSEFAKPYKKLLTEEITMITGITKEDLADARKMWEVAKDFLEFVGDDILVGFNNASFDAKFLARAGRYAGVVVNNPNFDLLQYIRSNKESLGFSGKSMNLESVSKLYGIENPQAHRAWADALTTAKLFMKIKQGL
;
A
#
# COMPACT_ATOMS: atom_id res chain seq x y z
N MET A 1 -31.75 -28.86 -35.51
CA MET A 1 -31.53 -28.93 -34.04
C MET A 1 -32.64 -29.78 -33.47
N LYS A 2 -32.48 -30.36 -32.29
CA LYS A 2 -33.58 -31.10 -31.66
C LYS A 2 -34.21 -30.29 -30.54
N CYS A 3 -35.53 -30.36 -30.42
CA CYS A 3 -36.23 -29.81 -29.27
C CYS A 3 -35.79 -30.55 -28.00
N LEU A 4 -35.37 -29.81 -26.97
CA LEU A 4 -34.92 -30.35 -25.67
C LEU A 4 -36.02 -31.11 -24.90
N ILE A 5 -37.28 -30.93 -25.27
CA ILE A 5 -38.44 -31.52 -24.57
C ILE A 5 -38.92 -32.78 -25.27
N CYS A 6 -39.28 -32.70 -26.56
CA CYS A 6 -39.87 -33.82 -27.29
C CYS A 6 -38.90 -34.55 -28.24
N GLY A 7 -37.70 -34.01 -28.47
CA GLY A 7 -36.68 -34.60 -29.34
C GLY A 7 -36.95 -34.47 -30.85
N GLN A 8 -38.05 -33.86 -31.27
CA GLN A 8 -38.35 -33.61 -32.68
C GLN A 8 -37.37 -32.61 -33.30
N GLU A 9 -37.09 -32.77 -34.59
CA GLU A 9 -36.30 -31.80 -35.36
C GLU A 9 -37.00 -30.43 -35.38
N SER A 10 -36.21 -29.39 -35.17
CA SER A 10 -36.67 -28.02 -34.99
C SER A 10 -35.57 -27.03 -35.39
N HIS A 11 -35.97 -25.83 -35.77
CA HIS A 11 -35.07 -24.67 -35.94
C HIS A 11 -34.72 -23.99 -34.61
N LYS A 12 -35.28 -24.45 -33.49
CA LYS A 12 -35.05 -23.94 -32.14
C LYS A 12 -34.87 -25.09 -31.15
N TYR A 13 -34.20 -24.83 -30.03
CA TYR A 13 -34.06 -25.79 -28.94
C TYR A 13 -35.35 -26.08 -28.17
N ILE A 14 -36.41 -25.29 -28.38
CA ILE A 14 -37.78 -25.61 -28.00
C ILE A 14 -38.69 -25.39 -29.22
N CYS A 15 -39.47 -26.40 -29.62
CA CYS A 15 -40.41 -26.26 -30.72
C CYS A 15 -41.69 -25.54 -30.25
N ASP A 16 -42.43 -24.95 -31.19
CA ASP A 16 -43.63 -24.15 -30.89
C ASP A 16 -44.68 -24.94 -30.08
N SER A 17 -44.84 -26.24 -30.36
CA SER A 17 -45.80 -27.10 -29.65
C SER A 17 -45.42 -27.41 -28.19
N CYS A 18 -44.14 -27.30 -27.85
CA CYS A 18 -43.64 -27.48 -26.48
C CYS A 18 -43.54 -26.14 -25.72
N LYS A 19 -43.40 -25.02 -26.44
CA LYS A 19 -43.15 -23.69 -25.85
C LYS A 19 -44.17 -23.32 -24.79
N ASP A 20 -45.46 -23.40 -25.11
CA ASP A 20 -46.54 -22.95 -24.21
C ASP A 20 -46.77 -23.88 -23.00
N LYS A 21 -46.14 -25.06 -22.99
CA LYS A 21 -46.28 -26.08 -21.95
C LYS A 21 -45.06 -26.22 -21.07
N THR A 22 -44.04 -25.40 -21.32
CA THR A 22 -42.74 -25.50 -20.66
C THR A 22 -42.46 -24.21 -19.91
N ASP A 23 -42.09 -24.32 -18.64
CA ASP A 23 -41.44 -23.22 -17.95
C ASP A 23 -40.04 -23.05 -18.54
N ILE A 24 -39.90 -22.07 -19.44
CA ILE A 24 -38.65 -21.81 -20.16
C ILE A 24 -37.56 -21.36 -19.18
N ASP A 25 -37.94 -20.66 -18.10
CA ASP A 25 -36.98 -20.19 -17.12
C ASP A 25 -36.39 -21.35 -16.31
N GLU A 26 -37.25 -22.25 -15.84
CA GLU A 26 -36.83 -23.48 -15.18
C GLU A 26 -35.98 -24.34 -16.12
N LEU A 27 -36.38 -24.47 -17.38
CA LEU A 27 -35.63 -25.21 -18.39
C LEU A 27 -34.22 -24.64 -18.58
N CYS A 28 -34.05 -23.32 -18.65
CA CYS A 28 -32.73 -22.67 -18.69
C CYS A 28 -31.88 -23.08 -17.48
N ASN A 29 -32.43 -23.00 -16.27
CA ASN A 29 -31.73 -23.36 -15.04
C ASN A 29 -31.32 -24.84 -15.03
N GLU A 30 -32.20 -25.74 -15.48
CA GLU A 30 -31.91 -27.17 -15.59
C GLU A 30 -30.79 -27.46 -16.60
N VAL A 31 -30.83 -26.82 -17.78
CA VAL A 31 -29.80 -26.97 -18.82
C VAL A 31 -28.44 -26.50 -18.32
N VAL A 32 -28.39 -25.36 -17.64
CA VAL A 32 -27.16 -24.82 -17.04
C VAL A 32 -26.62 -25.70 -15.90
N ALA A 33 -27.51 -26.33 -15.14
CA ALA A 33 -27.13 -27.22 -14.04
C ALA A 33 -26.70 -28.62 -14.51
N TYR A 34 -27.05 -29.02 -15.74
CA TYR A 34 -26.77 -30.33 -16.31
C TYR A 34 -25.27 -30.51 -16.59
N ILE A 35 -24.75 -31.69 -16.23
CA ILE A 35 -23.34 -32.06 -16.44
C ILE A 35 -23.31 -33.35 -17.27
N PRO A 36 -23.04 -33.26 -18.59
CA PRO A 36 -23.07 -34.44 -19.46
C PRO A 36 -22.07 -35.54 -19.03
N GLY A 37 -22.53 -36.78 -18.98
CA GLY A 37 -21.74 -37.95 -18.58
C GLY A 37 -21.49 -38.14 -17.07
N LEU A 38 -22.09 -37.33 -16.20
CA LEU A 38 -22.02 -37.55 -14.74
C LEU A 38 -23.16 -38.48 -14.29
N LEU A 39 -22.82 -39.74 -13.99
CA LEU A 39 -23.72 -40.85 -13.62
C LEU A 39 -24.60 -40.64 -12.36
N ARG A 40 -24.62 -39.45 -11.74
CA ARG A 40 -25.29 -39.18 -10.45
C ARG A 40 -26.45 -38.18 -10.49
N SER A 41 -27.00 -37.83 -11.66
CA SER A 41 -28.27 -37.07 -11.70
C SER A 41 -29.46 -38.04 -11.84
N SER A 42 -30.38 -37.99 -10.89
CA SER A 42 -31.47 -38.97 -10.68
C SER A 42 -32.65 -38.86 -11.66
N ARG A 43 -32.44 -38.30 -12.85
CA ARG A 43 -33.32 -38.47 -14.02
C ARG A 43 -32.43 -38.45 -15.24
N MET A 44 -32.09 -39.63 -15.77
CA MET A 44 -31.52 -39.68 -17.11
C MET A 44 -32.48 -38.93 -18.03
N LYS A 45 -32.00 -37.88 -18.71
CA LYS A 45 -32.64 -37.32 -19.89
C LYS A 45 -31.85 -37.87 -21.08
N PRO A 46 -32.14 -39.09 -21.59
CA PRO A 46 -31.36 -39.71 -22.67
C PRO A 46 -31.20 -38.78 -23.87
N LEU A 47 -32.24 -38.00 -24.15
CA LEU A 47 -32.25 -36.95 -25.17
C LEU A 47 -31.18 -35.87 -24.93
N TRP A 48 -30.98 -35.42 -23.69
CA TRP A 48 -30.00 -34.38 -23.39
C TRP A 48 -28.58 -34.93 -23.47
N GLU A 49 -28.35 -36.18 -23.06
CA GLU A 49 -27.05 -36.83 -23.23
C GLU A 49 -26.72 -37.05 -24.71
N GLU A 50 -27.71 -37.45 -25.51
CA GLU A 50 -27.59 -37.55 -26.97
C GLU A 50 -27.22 -36.20 -27.60
N ILE A 51 -27.96 -35.13 -27.26
CA ILE A 51 -27.70 -33.79 -27.78
C ILE A 51 -26.33 -33.29 -27.32
N ALA A 52 -25.98 -33.50 -26.05
CA ALA A 52 -24.68 -33.11 -25.50
C ALA A 52 -23.51 -33.84 -26.20
N GLY A 53 -23.73 -35.08 -26.65
CA GLY A 53 -22.75 -35.86 -27.42
C GLY A 53 -22.38 -35.27 -28.77
N ASN A 54 -23.17 -34.33 -29.31
CA ASN A 54 -22.87 -33.64 -30.57
C ASN A 54 -21.91 -32.45 -30.40
N PHE A 55 -21.61 -32.02 -29.17
CA PHE A 55 -20.68 -30.93 -28.91
C PHE A 55 -19.26 -31.47 -28.70
N GLU A 56 -18.27 -30.81 -29.30
CA GLU A 56 -16.85 -31.13 -29.08
C GLU A 56 -16.45 -30.96 -27.61
N ARG A 57 -17.06 -29.98 -26.92
CA ARG A 57 -16.85 -29.72 -25.50
C ARG A 57 -18.18 -29.77 -24.76
N LYS A 58 -18.25 -30.60 -23.72
CA LYS A 58 -19.46 -30.82 -22.93
C LYS A 58 -20.01 -29.55 -22.28
N GLU A 59 -19.16 -28.56 -21.99
CA GLU A 59 -19.58 -27.27 -21.44
C GLU A 59 -20.36 -26.39 -22.45
N GLU A 60 -20.31 -26.72 -23.74
CA GLU A 60 -21.08 -26.01 -24.77
C GLU A 60 -22.56 -26.37 -24.72
N PHE A 61 -22.93 -27.53 -24.16
CA PHE A 61 -24.33 -27.87 -23.93
C PHE A 61 -25.04 -26.82 -23.05
N ALA A 62 -24.36 -26.33 -22.01
CA ALA A 62 -24.90 -25.28 -21.14
C ALA A 62 -25.15 -23.96 -21.88
N ARG A 63 -24.50 -23.72 -23.03
CA ARG A 63 -24.72 -22.53 -23.86
C ARG A 63 -26.05 -22.57 -24.60
N ILE A 64 -26.69 -23.73 -24.74
CA ILE A 64 -28.04 -23.82 -25.28
C ILE A 64 -29.01 -22.93 -24.48
N ALA A 65 -28.83 -22.84 -23.16
CA ALA A 65 -29.63 -21.96 -22.30
C ALA A 65 -29.52 -20.48 -22.70
N TYR A 66 -28.38 -20.04 -23.26
CA TYR A 66 -28.19 -18.67 -23.74
C TYR A 66 -29.13 -18.35 -24.91
N GLU A 67 -29.28 -19.29 -25.85
CA GLU A 67 -30.20 -19.14 -26.99
C GLU A 67 -31.65 -19.35 -26.57
N LEU A 68 -31.92 -20.33 -25.70
CA LEU A 68 -33.25 -20.59 -25.16
C LEU A 68 -33.83 -19.36 -24.43
N ALA A 69 -32.97 -18.59 -23.76
CA ALA A 69 -33.36 -17.36 -23.09
C ALA A 69 -33.99 -16.31 -24.02
N ASP A 70 -33.77 -16.38 -25.35
CA ASP A 70 -34.44 -15.48 -26.30
C ASP A 70 -35.96 -15.69 -26.37
N GLU A 71 -36.48 -16.80 -25.86
CA GLU A 71 -37.91 -17.06 -25.76
C GLU A 71 -38.55 -16.42 -24.51
N LEU A 72 -37.75 -15.86 -23.60
CA LEU A 72 -38.20 -15.13 -22.41
C LEU A 72 -38.34 -13.62 -22.70
N GLY A 73 -39.16 -12.94 -21.89
CA GLY A 73 -39.23 -11.48 -21.88
C GLY A 73 -38.13 -10.85 -21.03
N THR A 74 -37.82 -9.57 -21.29
CA THR A 74 -36.91 -8.75 -20.47
C THR A 74 -37.58 -8.40 -19.13
N PRO A 75 -36.85 -8.45 -17.99
CA PRO A 75 -35.40 -8.62 -17.86
C PRO A 75 -34.93 -10.08 -17.69
N ARG A 76 -35.87 -11.05 -17.70
CA ARG A 76 -35.56 -12.46 -17.41
C ARG A 76 -34.65 -13.09 -18.45
N LYS A 77 -34.88 -12.77 -19.72
CA LYS A 77 -34.01 -13.14 -20.85
C LYS A 77 -32.55 -12.76 -20.59
N GLU A 78 -32.30 -11.52 -20.20
CA GLU A 78 -30.96 -10.96 -20.01
C GLU A 78 -30.26 -11.61 -18.81
N TYR A 79 -31.00 -11.84 -17.72
CA TYR A 79 -30.50 -12.62 -16.60
C TYR A 79 -30.10 -14.03 -17.02
N GLN A 80 -30.98 -14.77 -17.72
CA GLN A 80 -30.69 -16.15 -18.09
C GLN A 80 -29.50 -16.24 -19.04
N LYS A 81 -29.37 -15.27 -19.95
CA LYS A 81 -28.16 -15.14 -20.78
C LYS A 81 -26.91 -15.00 -19.93
N ILE A 82 -26.88 -14.08 -18.96
CA ILE A 82 -25.72 -13.94 -18.06
C ILE A 82 -25.49 -15.22 -17.24
N HIS A 83 -26.56 -15.79 -16.66
CA HIS A 83 -26.51 -17.00 -15.86
C HIS A 83 -25.87 -18.16 -16.62
N SER A 84 -26.22 -18.35 -17.90
CA SER A 84 -25.66 -19.39 -18.75
C SER A 84 -24.17 -19.18 -19.11
N LEU A 85 -23.66 -17.94 -19.12
CA LEU A 85 -22.25 -17.68 -19.40
C LEU A 85 -21.33 -18.19 -18.28
N ALA A 86 -21.79 -18.11 -17.03
CA ALA A 86 -21.02 -18.53 -15.86
C ALA A 86 -21.44 -19.91 -15.33
N GLY A 87 -22.72 -20.27 -15.48
CA GLY A 87 -23.34 -21.38 -14.79
C GLY A 87 -23.10 -21.31 -13.29
N LYS A 88 -22.57 -22.38 -12.69
CA LYS A 88 -22.25 -22.43 -11.24
C LYS A 88 -20.94 -21.73 -10.86
N LYS A 89 -20.15 -21.23 -11.83
CA LYS A 89 -18.84 -20.62 -11.60
C LYS A 89 -18.97 -19.23 -10.96
N ILE A 90 -17.84 -18.73 -10.44
CA ILE A 90 -17.67 -17.41 -9.81
C ILE A 90 -17.14 -16.34 -10.78
N TYR A 91 -16.94 -16.69 -12.05
CA TYR A 91 -16.43 -15.79 -13.07
C TYR A 91 -17.01 -16.14 -14.45
N VAL A 92 -17.04 -15.13 -15.32
CA VAL A 92 -17.28 -15.28 -16.76
C VAL A 92 -15.94 -15.31 -17.49
N ALA A 93 -15.79 -16.24 -18.43
CA ALA A 93 -14.56 -16.38 -19.20
C ALA A 93 -14.27 -15.11 -20.02
N LYS A 94 -12.99 -14.75 -20.20
CA LYS A 94 -12.59 -13.51 -20.89
C LYS A 94 -13.30 -13.30 -22.24
N LYS A 95 -13.39 -14.36 -23.06
CA LYS A 95 -14.07 -14.35 -24.37
C LYS A 95 -15.56 -14.02 -24.34
N ASP A 96 -16.21 -14.17 -23.18
CA ASP A 96 -17.65 -14.00 -23.00
C ASP A 96 -17.98 -12.72 -22.20
N ARG A 97 -16.98 -11.95 -21.76
CA ARG A 97 -17.18 -10.74 -20.94
C ARG A 97 -17.92 -9.63 -21.68
N GLU A 98 -17.72 -9.48 -22.99
CA GLU A 98 -18.47 -8.51 -23.79
C GLU A 98 -19.99 -8.80 -23.79
N LEU A 99 -20.36 -10.08 -23.87
CA LEU A 99 -21.77 -10.49 -23.78
C LEU A 99 -22.32 -10.25 -22.38
N LEU A 100 -21.53 -10.51 -21.33
CA LEU A 100 -21.89 -10.16 -19.95
C LEU A 100 -22.20 -8.66 -19.83
N TYR A 101 -21.29 -7.78 -20.26
CA TYR A 101 -21.46 -6.33 -20.16
C TYR A 101 -22.70 -5.84 -20.93
N LYS A 102 -22.88 -6.35 -22.16
CA LYS A 102 -24.04 -6.01 -22.98
C LYS A 102 -25.35 -6.43 -22.32
N ASN A 103 -25.48 -7.69 -21.90
CA ASN A 103 -26.71 -8.19 -21.29
C ASN A 103 -26.98 -7.52 -19.94
N PHE A 104 -25.95 -7.28 -19.13
CA PHE A 104 -26.10 -6.63 -17.83
C PHE A 104 -26.68 -5.21 -17.98
N SER A 105 -26.21 -4.44 -18.98
CA SER A 105 -26.74 -3.09 -19.24
C SER A 105 -28.22 -3.03 -19.62
N MET A 106 -28.81 -4.17 -20.00
CA MET A 106 -30.21 -4.30 -20.39
C MET A 106 -31.11 -4.83 -19.26
N ILE A 107 -30.52 -5.20 -18.11
CA ILE A 107 -31.28 -5.69 -16.96
C ILE A 107 -31.87 -4.51 -16.18
N ASP A 108 -33.19 -4.52 -16.03
CA ASP A 108 -33.88 -3.70 -15.02
C ASP A 108 -33.80 -4.43 -13.67
N GLY A 109 -32.86 -4.01 -12.82
CA GLY A 109 -32.57 -4.66 -11.53
C GLY A 109 -33.76 -4.71 -10.57
N ASN A 110 -34.71 -3.77 -10.68
CA ASN A 110 -35.91 -3.72 -9.82
C ASN A 110 -36.94 -4.82 -10.14
N LYS A 111 -36.72 -5.56 -11.23
CA LYS A 111 -37.63 -6.61 -11.72
C LYS A 111 -37.02 -8.01 -11.63
N ILE A 112 -35.90 -8.15 -10.90
CA ILE A 112 -35.23 -9.43 -10.65
C ILE A 112 -35.08 -9.61 -9.13
N PRO A 113 -35.27 -10.83 -8.59
CA PRO A 113 -35.00 -11.11 -7.18
C PRO A 113 -33.58 -10.73 -6.74
N ASP A 114 -33.45 -10.19 -5.54
CA ASP A 114 -32.15 -9.70 -5.00
C ASP A 114 -31.04 -10.74 -5.07
N LYS A 115 -31.33 -12.00 -4.75
CA LYS A 115 -30.35 -13.09 -4.83
C LYS A 115 -29.76 -13.27 -6.22
N GLU A 116 -30.61 -13.14 -7.23
CA GLU A 116 -30.24 -13.29 -8.63
C GLU A 116 -29.52 -12.03 -9.13
N MET A 117 -29.96 -10.85 -8.69
CA MET A 117 -29.27 -9.59 -8.99
C MET A 117 -27.87 -9.56 -8.37
N ALA A 118 -27.74 -9.91 -7.09
CA ALA A 118 -26.46 -10.05 -6.40
C ALA A 118 -25.53 -11.04 -7.10
N ARG A 119 -26.07 -12.12 -7.68
CA ARG A 119 -25.31 -13.07 -8.48
C ARG A 119 -24.70 -12.40 -9.72
N VAL A 120 -25.51 -11.70 -10.51
CA VAL A 120 -25.03 -11.10 -11.76
C VAL A 120 -24.10 -9.92 -11.50
N GLU A 121 -24.33 -9.14 -10.45
CA GLU A 121 -23.40 -8.11 -9.97
C GLU A 121 -22.08 -8.71 -9.49
N GLY A 122 -22.11 -9.84 -8.78
CA GLY A 122 -20.89 -10.57 -8.40
C GLY A 122 -20.09 -11.06 -9.62
N LEU A 123 -20.77 -11.48 -10.69
CA LEU A 123 -20.12 -11.83 -11.97
C LEU A 123 -19.55 -10.60 -12.68
N MET A 124 -20.25 -9.46 -12.66
CA MET A 124 -19.75 -8.17 -13.15
C MET A 124 -18.50 -7.73 -12.40
N LEU A 125 -18.56 -7.74 -11.06
CA LEU A 125 -17.43 -7.44 -10.18
C LEU A 125 -16.20 -8.30 -10.53
N SER A 126 -16.40 -9.62 -10.61
CA SER A 126 -15.33 -10.57 -10.97
C SER A 126 -14.77 -10.33 -12.38
N ALA A 127 -15.61 -9.98 -13.35
CA ALA A 127 -15.19 -9.65 -14.71
C ALA A 127 -14.37 -8.36 -14.77
N LEU A 128 -14.83 -7.29 -14.11
CA LEU A 128 -14.16 -6.00 -14.04
C LEU A 128 -12.80 -6.10 -13.32
N VAL A 129 -12.74 -6.82 -12.20
CA VAL A 129 -11.47 -7.15 -11.52
C VAL A 129 -10.54 -7.92 -12.45
N GLY A 130 -11.08 -8.88 -13.20
CA GLY A 130 -10.33 -9.66 -14.18
C GLY A 130 -9.89 -8.86 -15.42
N ASP A 131 -10.48 -7.71 -15.68
CA ASP A 131 -10.10 -6.73 -16.70
C ASP A 131 -9.32 -5.54 -16.09
N TYR A 132 -8.97 -5.62 -14.80
CA TYR A 132 -8.21 -4.62 -14.04
C TYR A 132 -8.90 -3.25 -13.92
N LYS A 133 -10.23 -3.22 -13.97
CA LYS A 133 -11.07 -2.03 -13.83
C LYS A 133 -11.56 -1.86 -12.40
N TYR A 134 -10.64 -1.64 -11.47
CA TYR A 134 -10.94 -1.65 -10.02
C TYR A 134 -11.90 -0.55 -9.57
N SER A 135 -11.80 0.66 -10.15
CA SER A 135 -12.73 1.75 -9.83
C SER A 135 -14.15 1.46 -10.29
N GLU A 136 -14.33 0.90 -11.49
CA GLU A 136 -15.67 0.46 -11.96
C GLU A 136 -16.21 -0.69 -11.09
N ALA A 137 -15.34 -1.60 -10.66
CA ALA A 137 -15.67 -2.74 -9.81
C ALA A 137 -16.21 -2.32 -8.42
N GLU A 138 -15.63 -1.28 -7.80
CA GLU A 138 -16.06 -0.80 -6.47
C GLU A 138 -17.57 -0.50 -6.42
N ASN A 139 -18.12 0.06 -7.49
CA ASN A 139 -19.53 0.48 -7.58
C ASN A 139 -20.53 -0.68 -7.38
N PHE A 140 -20.09 -1.93 -7.54
CA PHE A 140 -20.95 -3.09 -7.35
C PHE A 140 -20.95 -3.62 -5.92
N VAL A 141 -19.94 -3.28 -5.11
CA VAL A 141 -19.76 -3.90 -3.79
C VAL A 141 -20.86 -3.49 -2.82
N ASP A 142 -21.09 -2.18 -2.67
CA ASP A 142 -22.11 -1.66 -1.76
C ASP A 142 -23.50 -2.15 -2.16
N SER A 143 -23.82 -2.10 -3.46
CA SER A 143 -25.11 -2.61 -3.97
C SER A 143 -25.33 -4.08 -3.66
N ILE A 144 -24.30 -4.93 -3.73
CA ILE A 144 -24.43 -6.35 -3.36
C ILE A 144 -24.61 -6.49 -1.84
N LEU A 145 -23.84 -5.75 -1.04
CA LEU A 145 -23.86 -5.85 0.42
C LEU A 145 -25.16 -5.33 1.06
N GLU A 146 -25.90 -4.46 0.37
CA GLU A 146 -27.22 -3.98 0.80
C GLU A 146 -28.35 -5.01 0.62
N LYS A 147 -28.10 -6.12 -0.08
CA LYS A 147 -29.13 -7.13 -0.39
C LYS A 147 -29.27 -8.17 0.72
N ASP A 148 -30.50 -8.58 1.00
CA ASP A 148 -30.81 -9.52 2.08
C ASP A 148 -30.31 -10.95 1.82
N ASP A 149 -30.35 -11.43 0.57
CA ASP A 149 -29.92 -12.79 0.21
C ASP A 149 -28.76 -12.82 -0.78
N ILE A 150 -27.54 -12.57 -0.28
CA ILE A 150 -26.33 -12.64 -1.10
C ILE A 150 -25.95 -14.11 -1.37
N PRO A 151 -25.77 -14.54 -2.64
CA PRO A 151 -25.30 -15.87 -2.98
C PRO A 151 -23.80 -16.04 -2.74
N TRP A 152 -23.35 -17.26 -2.49
CA TRP A 152 -21.94 -17.54 -2.16
C TRP A 152 -20.93 -17.04 -3.21
N GLN A 153 -21.30 -17.04 -4.49
CA GLN A 153 -20.44 -16.52 -5.56
C GLN A 153 -20.17 -15.02 -5.41
N ALA A 154 -21.16 -14.26 -4.94
CA ALA A 154 -21.03 -12.82 -4.76
C ALA A 154 -20.15 -12.50 -3.54
N TYR A 155 -20.31 -13.24 -2.43
CA TYR A 155 -19.37 -13.17 -1.30
C TYR A 155 -17.92 -13.47 -1.73
N TYR A 156 -17.71 -14.50 -2.55
CA TYR A 156 -16.39 -14.80 -3.10
C TYR A 156 -15.85 -13.62 -3.92
N ALA A 157 -16.65 -13.06 -4.83
CA ALA A 157 -16.23 -11.97 -5.70
C ALA A 157 -15.86 -10.70 -4.90
N ILE A 158 -16.65 -10.36 -3.88
CA ILE A 158 -16.38 -9.23 -2.99
C ILE A 158 -15.08 -9.44 -2.22
N ALA A 159 -14.88 -10.63 -1.65
CA ALA A 159 -13.67 -10.92 -0.90
C ALA A 159 -12.43 -10.98 -1.79
N ASP A 160 -12.51 -11.54 -3.00
CA ASP A 160 -11.42 -11.50 -3.97
C ASP A 160 -11.08 -10.06 -4.39
N PHE A 161 -12.09 -9.21 -4.56
CA PHE A 161 -11.90 -7.78 -4.81
C PHE A 161 -11.19 -7.09 -3.64
N TYR A 162 -11.67 -7.23 -2.41
CA TYR A 162 -11.03 -6.62 -1.24
C TYR A 162 -9.61 -7.16 -1.01
N ASN A 163 -9.39 -8.46 -1.24
CA ASN A 163 -8.08 -9.08 -1.14
C ASN A 163 -7.10 -8.50 -2.18
N LYS A 164 -7.54 -8.33 -3.43
CA LYS A 164 -6.74 -7.71 -4.50
C LYS A 164 -6.57 -6.21 -4.34
N THR A 165 -7.41 -5.55 -3.55
CA THR A 165 -7.32 -4.11 -3.25
C THR A 165 -6.74 -3.84 -1.86
N ARG A 166 -6.09 -4.85 -1.26
CA ARG A 166 -5.32 -4.79 0.00
C ARG A 166 -6.11 -4.39 1.25
N ARG A 167 -7.42 -4.64 1.25
CA ARG A 167 -8.34 -4.41 2.37
C ARG A 167 -8.58 -5.71 3.15
N TYR A 168 -7.50 -6.25 3.72
CA TYR A 168 -7.47 -7.61 4.28
C TYR A 168 -8.40 -7.82 5.48
N ASP A 169 -8.53 -6.83 6.36
CA ASP A 169 -9.42 -6.96 7.52
C ASP A 169 -10.90 -7.01 7.08
N THR A 170 -11.24 -6.32 5.99
CA THR A 170 -12.56 -6.41 5.36
C THR A 170 -12.81 -7.79 4.75
N VAL A 171 -11.78 -8.43 4.16
CA VAL A 171 -11.88 -9.80 3.65
C VAL A 171 -12.23 -10.78 4.76
N GLU A 172 -11.52 -10.72 5.89
CA GLU A 172 -11.75 -11.57 7.06
C GLU A 172 -13.21 -11.43 7.54
N LYS A 173 -13.68 -10.18 7.72
CA LYS A 173 -15.04 -9.88 8.18
C LYS A 173 -16.13 -10.42 7.26
N ILE A 174 -15.97 -10.25 5.95
CA ILE A 174 -16.94 -10.73 4.96
C ILE A 174 -16.95 -12.26 4.89
N MET A 175 -15.78 -12.88 5.00
CA MET A 175 -15.65 -14.34 4.97
C MET A 175 -16.22 -14.99 6.23
N GLU A 176 -16.13 -14.36 7.40
CA GLU A 176 -16.80 -14.83 8.63
C GLU A 176 -18.31 -14.98 8.40
N THR A 177 -18.98 -13.91 7.93
CA THR A 177 -20.41 -13.94 7.60
C THR A 177 -20.73 -14.98 6.53
N ALA A 178 -19.92 -15.06 5.48
CA ALA A 178 -20.15 -16.00 4.38
C ALA A 178 -20.00 -17.46 4.82
N ILE A 179 -19.01 -17.77 5.67
CA ILE A 179 -18.77 -19.12 6.19
C ILE A 179 -19.90 -19.54 7.12
N GLU A 180 -20.40 -18.64 7.97
CA GLU A 180 -21.56 -18.93 8.82
C GLU A 180 -22.77 -19.32 7.98
N LYS A 181 -23.11 -18.50 6.97
CA LYS A 181 -24.25 -18.71 6.06
C LYS A 181 -24.14 -20.00 5.24
N TYR A 182 -22.93 -20.39 4.84
CA TYR A 182 -22.69 -21.55 3.95
C TYR A 182 -21.94 -22.71 4.62
N SER A 183 -21.96 -22.76 5.95
CA SER A 183 -21.20 -23.71 6.80
C SER A 183 -21.46 -25.19 6.47
N THR A 184 -22.62 -25.53 5.93
CA THR A 184 -23.02 -26.91 5.58
C THR A 184 -22.57 -27.35 4.18
N TYR A 185 -21.90 -26.50 3.40
CA TYR A 185 -21.50 -26.77 2.01
C TYR A 185 -19.98 -26.84 1.86
N ASP A 186 -19.39 -28.02 2.11
CA ASP A 186 -17.92 -28.25 2.05
C ASP A 186 -17.25 -27.71 0.78
N GLY A 187 -17.91 -27.85 -0.36
CA GLY A 187 -17.39 -27.36 -1.65
C GLY A 187 -17.23 -25.84 -1.69
N ILE A 188 -18.14 -25.10 -1.06
CA ILE A 188 -18.10 -23.63 -0.93
C ILE A 188 -17.06 -23.23 0.11
N ILE A 189 -17.03 -23.91 1.26
CA ILE A 189 -16.07 -23.64 2.33
C ILE A 189 -14.62 -23.76 1.84
N ARG A 190 -14.31 -24.78 1.03
CA ARG A 190 -12.98 -24.90 0.41
C ARG A 190 -12.59 -23.67 -0.43
N GLN A 191 -13.55 -23.08 -1.15
CA GLN A 191 -13.31 -21.89 -1.97
C GLN A 191 -13.02 -20.67 -1.09
N TYR A 192 -13.78 -20.48 0.00
CA TYR A 192 -13.56 -19.40 0.96
C TYR A 192 -12.25 -19.53 1.71
N GLN A 193 -11.89 -20.74 2.14
CA GLN A 193 -10.59 -21.01 2.76
C GLN A 193 -9.43 -20.66 1.82
N SER A 194 -9.56 -20.90 0.51
CA SER A 194 -8.55 -20.49 -0.46
C SER A 194 -8.35 -18.98 -0.52
N ILE A 195 -9.43 -18.17 -0.40
CA ILE A 195 -9.30 -16.71 -0.32
C ILE A 195 -8.64 -16.31 1.00
N LEU A 196 -9.09 -16.86 2.12
CA LEU A 196 -8.54 -16.55 3.44
C LEU A 196 -7.05 -16.85 3.53
N GLU A 197 -6.60 -17.97 2.94
CA GLU A 197 -5.18 -18.31 2.89
C GLU A 197 -4.40 -17.32 2.02
N SER A 198 -4.93 -16.89 0.87
CA SER A 198 -4.33 -15.82 0.08
C SER A 198 -4.26 -14.50 0.84
N CYS A 199 -5.33 -14.15 1.56
CA CYS A 199 -5.42 -12.94 2.38
C CYS A 199 -4.36 -12.93 3.48
N LYS A 200 -4.25 -14.04 4.23
CA LYS A 200 -3.22 -14.25 5.24
C LYS A 200 -1.81 -14.09 4.64
N ASN A 201 -1.55 -14.68 3.48
CA ASN A 201 -0.27 -14.56 2.81
C ASN A 201 0.06 -13.11 2.43
N TYR A 202 -0.90 -12.33 1.93
CA TYR A 202 -0.69 -10.92 1.62
C TYR A 202 -0.57 -10.03 2.86
N LYS A 203 -1.34 -10.29 3.93
CA LYS A 203 -1.21 -9.60 5.23
C LYS A 203 0.19 -9.82 5.82
N MET A 204 0.70 -11.06 5.75
CA MET A 204 2.09 -11.37 6.12
C MET A 204 3.11 -10.67 5.22
N ALA A 205 2.84 -10.57 3.91
CA ALA A 205 3.72 -9.85 3.00
C ALA A 205 3.80 -8.36 3.34
N LYS A 206 2.66 -7.72 3.67
CA LYS A 206 2.56 -6.34 4.15
C LYS A 206 3.39 -6.11 5.41
N LEU A 207 3.21 -6.96 6.43
CA LEU A 207 3.96 -6.88 7.69
C LEU A 207 5.49 -7.04 7.49
N LYS A 208 5.89 -7.89 6.54
CA LYS A 208 7.30 -8.10 6.19
C LYS A 208 7.89 -7.02 5.27
N GLY A 209 7.09 -6.05 4.82
CA GLY A 209 7.51 -5.07 3.81
C GLY A 209 7.87 -5.70 2.45
N THR A 210 7.29 -6.85 2.14
CA THR A 210 7.51 -7.60 0.89
C THR A 210 6.36 -7.40 -0.09
N LYS A 211 6.36 -8.13 -1.21
CA LYS A 211 5.45 -7.86 -2.32
C LYS A 211 4.04 -8.45 -2.08
N GLU A 212 3.10 -7.56 -1.79
CA GLU A 212 1.66 -7.85 -1.82
C GLU A 212 1.10 -8.01 -3.26
N TYR A 213 -0.22 -8.20 -3.39
CA TYR A 213 -0.87 -8.31 -4.70
C TYR A 213 -0.59 -7.11 -5.62
N VAL A 214 -0.21 -7.42 -6.86
CA VAL A 214 -0.06 -6.46 -7.96
C VAL A 214 -0.58 -7.16 -9.22
N PRO A 215 -1.43 -6.50 -10.05
CA PRO A 215 -1.92 -7.09 -11.28
C PRO A 215 -0.77 -7.45 -12.24
N ASN A 216 -0.95 -8.53 -12.99
CA ASN A 216 0.04 -9.05 -13.92
C ASN A 216 -0.60 -9.41 -15.26
N PRO A 217 -1.07 -8.42 -16.03
CA PRO A 217 -1.62 -8.66 -17.36
C PRO A 217 -0.54 -9.10 -18.34
N LYS A 218 -0.97 -9.75 -19.44
CA LYS A 218 -0.10 -10.12 -20.57
C LYS A 218 0.28 -8.92 -21.44
N GLU A 219 -0.63 -7.95 -21.56
CA GLU A 219 -0.52 -6.75 -22.40
C GLU A 219 -0.65 -5.50 -21.52
N ASP A 220 -0.12 -4.36 -21.96
CA ASP A 220 -0.24 -3.05 -21.29
C ASP A 220 0.12 -3.03 -19.79
N LYS A 221 1.01 -3.93 -19.37
CA LYS A 221 1.34 -4.16 -17.96
C LYS A 221 1.70 -2.91 -17.18
N LYS A 222 2.48 -2.00 -17.76
CA LYS A 222 2.84 -0.75 -17.09
C LYS A 222 1.59 0.08 -16.80
N LYS A 223 0.76 0.34 -17.82
CA LYS A 223 -0.47 1.12 -17.73
C LYS A 223 -1.45 0.53 -16.71
N VAL A 224 -1.64 -0.78 -16.73
CA VAL A 224 -2.53 -1.48 -15.78
C VAL A 224 -2.02 -1.38 -14.34
N VAL A 225 -0.71 -1.58 -14.13
CA VAL A 225 -0.12 -1.46 -12.80
C VAL A 225 -0.18 -0.03 -12.28
N ASP A 226 0.10 0.97 -13.14
CA ASP A 226 0.00 2.39 -12.77
C ASP A 226 -1.44 2.74 -12.38
N SER A 227 -2.43 2.38 -13.21
CA SER A 227 -3.85 2.63 -12.92
C SER A 227 -4.35 1.92 -11.66
N TYR A 228 -3.87 0.71 -11.37
CA TYR A 228 -4.19 0.01 -10.13
C TYR A 228 -3.68 0.76 -8.89
N PHE A 229 -2.47 1.29 -8.94
CA PHE A 229 -1.92 2.06 -7.84
C PHE A 229 -2.57 3.43 -7.69
N ASP A 230 -2.89 4.11 -8.80
CA ASP A 230 -3.68 5.35 -8.76
C ASP A 230 -5.05 5.12 -8.09
N TYR A 231 -5.68 3.98 -8.36
CA TYR A 231 -6.91 3.59 -7.69
C TYR A 231 -6.69 3.33 -6.19
N LEU A 232 -5.65 2.58 -5.77
CA LEU A 232 -5.36 2.38 -4.35
C LEU A 232 -5.14 3.71 -3.60
N GLU A 233 -4.40 4.64 -4.22
CA GLU A 233 -4.20 5.99 -3.69
C GLU A 233 -5.53 6.74 -3.55
N SER A 234 -6.42 6.64 -4.56
CA SER A 234 -7.72 7.32 -4.54
C SER A 234 -8.64 6.85 -3.40
N ILE A 235 -8.47 5.62 -2.92
CA ILE A 235 -9.25 5.06 -1.79
C ILE A 235 -8.47 5.07 -0.47
N GLY A 236 -7.33 5.75 -0.40
CA GLY A 236 -6.52 5.89 0.82
C GLY A 236 -5.87 4.58 1.30
N VAL A 237 -5.72 3.57 0.43
CA VAL A 237 -5.09 2.31 0.81
C VAL A 237 -3.58 2.47 0.69
N GLU A 238 -2.90 2.43 1.85
CA GLU A 238 -1.45 2.44 1.91
C GLU A 238 -0.83 1.17 1.32
N TYR A 239 0.29 1.34 0.63
CA TYR A 239 0.98 0.24 0.00
C TYR A 239 2.49 0.47 -0.11
N CYS A 240 3.27 -0.59 0.13
CA CYS A 240 4.72 -0.57 -0.07
C CYS A 240 5.06 -0.59 -1.56
N ASN A 241 5.19 0.59 -2.19
CA ASN A 241 5.67 0.68 -3.56
C ASN A 241 7.20 0.78 -3.62
N ASN A 242 7.87 -0.37 -3.73
CA ASN A 242 9.31 -0.39 -4.01
C ASN A 242 9.67 0.26 -5.36
N LYS A 243 8.69 0.61 -6.22
CA LYS A 243 8.89 1.31 -7.50
C LYS A 243 8.35 2.76 -7.57
N ARG A 244 7.42 3.19 -6.69
CA ARG A 244 6.96 4.60 -6.55
C ARG A 244 7.39 5.28 -5.24
N GLN A 245 8.26 4.67 -4.44
CA GLN A 245 9.23 5.53 -3.78
C GLN A 245 9.93 6.26 -4.93
N LYS A 246 9.66 7.58 -5.12
CA LYS A 246 10.42 8.44 -6.05
C LYS A 246 11.83 7.90 -6.09
N ALA A 247 12.28 7.46 -7.26
CA ALA A 247 13.59 6.86 -7.44
C ALA A 247 14.57 7.66 -6.60
N GLU A 248 15.31 6.96 -5.74
CA GLU A 248 16.26 7.56 -4.81
C GLU A 248 16.99 8.68 -5.54
N PRO A 249 17.00 9.91 -5.01
CA PRO A 249 17.64 11.01 -5.70
C PRO A 249 19.07 10.60 -5.98
N LYS A 250 19.47 10.70 -7.25
CA LYS A 250 20.83 10.36 -7.65
C LYS A 250 21.76 11.31 -6.92
N ALA A 251 22.44 10.80 -5.90
CA ALA A 251 23.30 11.62 -5.07
C ALA A 251 24.30 12.39 -5.94
N LEU A 252 24.51 13.66 -5.63
CA LEU A 252 25.57 14.46 -6.27
C LEU A 252 26.90 13.69 -6.21
N PRO A 253 27.71 13.68 -7.29
CA PRO A 253 29.00 12.99 -7.29
C PRO A 253 29.90 13.51 -6.16
N LYS A 254 30.61 12.61 -5.46
CA LYS A 254 31.51 13.00 -4.35
C LYS A 254 32.61 13.96 -4.82
N ALA A 255 33.08 13.82 -6.07
CA ALA A 255 34.09 14.69 -6.66
C ALA A 255 33.63 16.15 -6.85
N GLY A 256 32.33 16.43 -6.79
CA GLY A 256 31.76 17.78 -6.89
C GLY A 256 31.43 18.42 -5.54
N TYR A 257 31.75 17.78 -4.42
CA TYR A 257 31.55 18.35 -3.08
C TYR A 257 32.85 19.04 -2.62
N PRO A 258 32.76 20.28 -2.11
CA PRO A 258 33.94 21.02 -1.66
C PRO A 258 34.56 20.36 -0.43
N GLU A 259 35.85 20.62 -0.23
CA GLU A 259 36.49 20.31 1.05
C GLU A 259 35.88 21.18 2.16
N PRO A 260 35.66 20.63 3.38
CA PRO A 260 35.07 21.39 4.47
C PRO A 260 35.91 22.62 4.84
N VAL A 261 35.25 23.77 4.95
CA VAL A 261 35.87 24.98 5.51
C VAL A 261 35.79 24.88 7.03
N ILE A 262 36.95 24.73 7.70
CA ILE A 262 37.01 24.59 9.16
C ILE A 262 37.41 25.92 9.79
N ILE A 263 36.59 26.39 10.74
CA ILE A 263 36.89 27.53 11.60
C ILE A 263 37.35 27.00 12.96
N ASN A 264 38.48 27.50 13.46
CA ASN A 264 39.06 27.08 14.75
C ASN A 264 39.06 28.19 15.81
N THR A 265 38.58 29.38 15.47
CA THR A 265 38.51 30.54 16.38
C THR A 265 37.04 30.95 16.57
N PRO A 266 36.56 31.12 17.82
CA PRO A 266 35.17 31.43 18.11
C PRO A 266 34.87 32.94 17.95
N ASN A 267 35.34 33.56 16.86
CA ASN A 267 35.17 35.01 16.62
C ASN A 267 33.95 35.33 15.74
N PHE A 268 32.79 34.81 16.13
CA PHE A 268 31.51 35.03 15.44
C PHE A 268 30.34 34.94 16.43
N ASP A 269 29.26 35.68 16.18
CA ASP A 269 28.10 35.82 17.08
C ASP A 269 26.77 35.37 16.45
N THR A 270 26.78 35.12 15.14
CA THR A 270 25.63 34.59 14.40
C THR A 270 26.03 33.27 13.75
N PHE A 271 25.32 32.20 14.10
CA PHE A 271 25.62 30.84 13.68
C PHE A 271 24.43 29.92 13.90
N VAL A 272 24.52 28.69 13.41
CA VAL A 272 23.55 27.62 13.67
C VAL A 272 24.24 26.47 14.40
N ALA A 273 23.84 26.21 15.65
CA ALA A 273 24.23 24.99 16.34
C ALA A 273 23.37 23.83 15.84
N TYR A 274 23.96 22.65 15.64
CA TYR A 274 23.21 21.49 15.15
C TYR A 274 23.73 20.18 15.74
N ASP A 275 22.86 19.19 15.74
CA ASP A 275 23.12 17.82 16.17
C ASP A 275 22.20 16.85 15.40
N PHE A 276 22.58 15.58 15.30
CA PHE A 276 21.77 14.54 14.66
C PHE A 276 21.73 13.27 15.49
N GLU A 277 20.55 12.65 15.53
CA GLU A 277 20.44 11.24 15.90
C GLU A 277 20.45 10.35 14.65
N THR A 278 21.08 9.19 14.75
CA THR A 278 21.34 8.33 13.60
C THR A 278 21.09 6.85 13.89
N THR A 279 20.90 6.03 12.85
CA THR A 279 20.75 4.57 12.99
C THR A 279 22.06 3.82 13.33
N GLY A 280 23.14 4.54 13.60
CA GLY A 280 24.48 4.00 13.88
C GLY A 280 25.60 4.93 13.40
N PHE A 281 26.84 4.48 13.56
CA PHE A 281 28.01 5.38 13.48
C PHE A 281 28.62 5.60 12.10
N SER A 282 28.13 4.94 11.05
CA SER A 282 28.73 4.97 9.71
C SER A 282 27.97 5.90 8.77
N PRO A 283 28.51 7.08 8.42
CA PRO A 283 27.92 7.94 7.40
C PRO A 283 27.80 7.27 6.02
N ALA A 284 28.45 6.13 5.77
CA ALA A 284 28.31 5.40 4.50
C ALA A 284 27.08 4.46 4.48
N HIS A 285 26.65 3.97 5.64
CA HIS A 285 25.65 2.91 5.74
C HIS A 285 24.42 3.32 6.57
N ASP A 286 24.62 4.08 7.64
CA ASP A 286 23.58 4.55 8.56
C ASP A 286 22.89 5.81 8.02
N SER A 287 21.80 6.22 8.66
CA SER A 287 20.97 7.38 8.28
C SER A 287 20.69 8.28 9.46
N ILE A 288 20.53 9.58 9.18
CA ILE A 288 19.95 10.54 10.12
C ILE A 288 18.46 10.21 10.32
N ILE A 289 18.02 10.23 11.57
CA ILE A 289 16.63 9.95 12.01
C ILE A 289 16.02 11.08 12.84
N ASP A 290 16.81 11.98 13.42
CA ASP A 290 16.35 13.22 14.04
C ASP A 290 17.29 14.36 13.63
N PHE A 291 16.72 15.45 13.12
CA PHE A 291 17.43 16.67 12.76
C PHE A 291 17.16 17.72 13.83
N GLY A 292 18.21 18.25 14.46
CA GLY A 292 18.11 19.31 15.44
C GLY A 292 19.03 20.47 15.12
N ALA A 293 18.50 21.69 15.16
CA ALA A 293 19.32 22.90 15.08
C ALA A 293 18.72 24.08 15.85
N VAL A 294 19.60 24.95 16.32
CA VAL A 294 19.26 26.22 16.98
C VAL A 294 20.07 27.34 16.36
N ARG A 295 19.37 28.38 15.92
CA ARG A 295 19.96 29.58 15.34
C ARG A 295 20.25 30.60 16.44
N VAL A 296 21.49 31.08 16.47
CA VAL A 296 21.96 32.15 17.34
C VAL A 296 22.14 33.40 16.48
N VAL A 297 21.63 34.54 16.94
CA VAL A 297 21.72 35.82 16.22
C VAL A 297 22.26 36.87 17.16
N ASP A 298 23.36 37.51 16.76
CA ASP A 298 24.02 38.58 17.52
C ASP A 298 24.33 38.17 18.98
N GLY A 299 24.71 36.90 19.17
CA GLY A 299 25.07 36.32 20.47
C GLY A 299 23.88 35.87 21.32
N GLU A 300 22.64 36.06 20.86
CA GLU A 300 21.43 35.69 21.58
C GLU A 300 20.93 34.30 21.16
N VAL A 301 20.77 33.41 22.15
CA VAL A 301 20.19 32.07 21.95
C VAL A 301 18.68 32.18 22.13
N VAL A 302 17.94 32.20 21.03
CA VAL A 302 16.48 32.36 21.05
C VAL A 302 15.79 31.00 21.08
N GLU A 303 15.03 30.72 22.14
CA GLU A 303 14.27 29.47 22.30
C GLU A 303 12.83 29.59 21.77
N SER A 304 12.67 30.15 20.56
CA SER A 304 11.37 30.21 19.87
C SER A 304 11.35 29.29 18.65
N LYS A 305 10.15 28.90 18.20
CA LYS A 305 9.97 27.92 17.13
C LYS A 305 10.62 28.35 15.81
N GLU A 306 10.73 29.65 15.57
CA GLU A 306 11.32 30.22 14.35
C GLU A 306 12.85 30.07 14.32
N PHE A 307 13.49 29.88 15.48
CA PHE A 307 14.94 29.74 15.64
C PHE A 307 15.37 28.30 15.91
N ILE A 308 14.41 27.36 15.98
CA ILE A 308 14.66 25.95 16.25
C ILE A 308 14.14 25.11 15.09
N PHE A 309 15.02 24.30 14.51
CA PHE A 309 14.63 23.22 13.61
C PHE A 309 14.62 21.90 14.39
N SER A 310 13.49 21.19 14.36
CA SER A 310 13.38 19.85 14.94
C SER A 310 12.47 18.99 14.07
N GLU A 311 13.01 17.96 13.45
CA GLU A 311 12.22 17.08 12.61
C GLU A 311 12.80 15.66 12.51
N PHE A 312 11.92 14.66 12.68
CA PHE A 312 12.26 13.27 12.44
C PHE A 312 12.37 12.94 10.95
N ALA A 313 13.25 12.00 10.63
CA ALA A 313 13.48 11.53 9.28
C ALA A 313 13.42 10.01 9.17
N LYS A 314 12.79 9.54 8.11
CA LYS A 314 12.72 8.11 7.81
C LYS A 314 14.10 7.59 7.38
N PRO A 315 14.61 6.50 7.98
CA PRO A 315 15.94 6.01 7.69
C PRO A 315 16.07 5.45 6.27
N TYR A 316 17.24 5.63 5.68
CA TYR A 316 17.60 5.28 4.31
C TYR A 316 18.65 4.17 4.32
N LYS A 317 18.18 2.90 4.20
CA LYS A 317 18.89 1.60 4.11
C LYS A 317 18.86 0.74 5.36
N LYS A 318 19.25 1.28 6.51
CA LYS A 318 19.30 0.51 7.76
C LYS A 318 18.10 0.85 8.63
N LEU A 319 17.41 -0.18 9.10
CA LEU A 319 16.29 0.00 10.03
C LEU A 319 16.82 0.39 11.42
N LEU A 320 15.99 1.11 12.16
CA LEU A 320 16.20 1.42 13.57
C LEU A 320 16.28 0.12 14.39
N THR A 321 17.35 -0.02 15.18
CA THR A 321 17.57 -1.15 16.10
C THR A 321 17.12 -0.79 17.51
N GLU A 322 16.81 -1.81 18.32
CA GLU A 322 16.45 -1.61 19.73
C GLU A 322 17.57 -0.92 20.52
N GLU A 323 18.84 -1.21 20.19
CA GLU A 323 20.00 -0.54 20.79
C GLU A 323 19.99 0.98 20.54
N ILE A 324 19.71 1.42 19.31
CA ILE A 324 19.61 2.84 18.99
C ILE A 324 18.38 3.46 19.66
N THR A 325 17.26 2.75 19.72
CA THR A 325 16.08 3.22 20.47
C THR A 325 16.40 3.39 21.96
N MET A 326 17.19 2.51 22.57
CA MET A 326 17.60 2.67 23.98
C MET A 326 18.51 3.87 24.21
N ILE A 327 19.34 4.22 23.23
CA ILE A 327 20.26 5.37 23.33
C ILE A 327 19.52 6.69 23.09
N THR A 328 18.71 6.74 22.04
CA THR A 328 18.09 7.98 21.52
C THR A 328 16.68 8.23 22.05
N GLY A 329 16.02 7.20 22.59
CA GLY A 329 14.60 7.23 22.91
C GLY A 329 13.67 7.24 21.70
N ILE A 330 14.20 7.30 20.47
CA ILE A 330 13.40 7.35 19.24
C ILE A 330 12.87 5.94 18.94
N THR A 331 11.57 5.84 18.72
CA THR A 331 10.85 4.60 18.45
C THR A 331 10.56 4.42 16.96
N LYS A 332 10.10 3.23 16.55
CA LYS A 332 9.70 2.99 15.16
C LYS A 332 8.43 3.77 14.82
N GLU A 333 7.58 3.98 15.82
CA GLU A 333 6.34 4.72 15.77
C GLU A 333 6.62 6.21 15.50
N ASP A 334 7.62 6.81 16.15
CA ASP A 334 8.06 8.19 15.88
C ASP A 334 8.49 8.41 14.42
N LEU A 335 9.01 7.35 13.77
CA LEU A 335 9.52 7.40 12.40
C LEU A 335 8.53 6.87 11.34
N ALA A 336 7.35 6.41 11.75
CA ALA A 336 6.40 5.74 10.86
C ALA A 336 5.95 6.68 9.72
N ASP A 337 5.54 7.89 10.12
CA ASP A 337 5.00 8.94 9.26
C ASP A 337 6.04 10.01 8.87
N ALA A 338 7.30 9.84 9.32
CA ALA A 338 8.37 10.78 9.01
C ALA A 338 8.64 10.86 7.50
N ARG A 339 8.99 12.07 7.04
CA ARG A 339 9.41 12.32 5.64
C ARG A 339 10.74 11.63 5.35
N LYS A 340 11.09 11.48 4.07
CA LYS A 340 12.37 10.85 3.70
C LYS A 340 13.53 11.75 4.13
N MET A 341 14.63 11.16 4.59
CA MET A 341 15.80 11.90 5.08
C MET A 341 16.27 13.01 4.14
N TRP A 342 16.25 12.83 2.82
CA TRP A 342 16.69 13.88 1.87
C TRP A 342 15.67 15.01 1.67
N GLU A 343 14.39 14.79 1.99
CA GLU A 343 13.36 15.85 2.00
C GLU A 343 13.56 16.71 3.24
N VAL A 344 13.72 16.10 4.41
CA VAL A 344 14.03 16.81 5.67
C VAL A 344 15.38 17.52 5.59
N ALA A 345 16.41 16.89 5.02
CA ALA A 345 17.72 17.50 4.85
C ALA A 345 17.69 18.73 3.95
N LYS A 346 16.79 18.79 2.97
CA LYS A 346 16.63 19.97 2.12
C LYS A 346 16.11 21.15 2.94
N ASP A 347 15.07 20.93 3.74
CA ASP A 347 14.47 21.96 4.58
C ASP A 347 15.41 22.38 5.72
N PHE A 348 16.17 21.43 6.28
CA PHE A 348 17.26 21.72 7.22
C PHE A 348 18.32 22.62 6.57
N LEU A 349 18.75 22.31 5.33
CA LEU A 349 19.75 23.12 4.62
C LEU A 349 19.22 24.51 4.24
N GLU A 350 17.93 24.64 3.98
CA GLU A 350 17.27 25.94 3.81
C GLU A 350 17.22 26.72 5.14
N PHE A 351 16.93 26.03 6.24
CA PHE A 351 16.96 26.63 7.58
C PHE A 351 18.36 27.13 7.95
N VAL A 352 19.43 26.39 7.65
CA VAL A 352 20.80 26.83 8.01
C VAL A 352 21.36 27.93 7.09
N GLY A 353 20.90 28.01 5.84
CA GLY A 353 21.39 29.00 4.87
C GLY A 353 22.90 28.95 4.68
N ASP A 354 23.55 30.10 4.66
CA ASP A 354 25.01 30.25 4.53
C ASP A 354 25.74 30.41 5.88
N ASP A 355 25.03 30.22 7.01
CA ASP A 355 25.59 30.46 8.34
C ASP A 355 26.70 29.49 8.71
N ILE A 356 27.53 29.92 9.66
CA ILE A 356 28.52 29.05 10.30
C ILE A 356 27.77 27.95 11.06
N LEU A 357 28.16 26.70 10.81
CA LEU A 357 27.65 25.55 11.54
C LEU A 357 28.52 25.27 12.75
N VAL A 358 27.89 25.08 13.91
CA VAL A 358 28.55 24.73 15.16
C VAL A 358 28.00 23.39 15.63
N GLY A 359 28.88 22.45 15.96
CA GLY A 359 28.46 21.19 16.56
C GLY A 359 29.44 20.70 17.62
N PHE A 360 29.04 19.68 18.37
CA PHE A 360 29.88 19.08 19.40
C PHE A 360 30.39 17.73 18.89
N ASN A 361 31.69 17.62 18.57
CA ASN A 361 32.30 16.43 17.92
C ASN A 361 31.87 16.21 16.45
N ASN A 362 31.31 17.24 15.83
CA ASN A 362 30.67 17.15 14.53
C ASN A 362 31.63 16.95 13.36
N ALA A 363 32.88 17.43 13.44
CA ALA A 363 33.86 17.23 12.35
C ALA A 363 34.16 15.74 12.15
N SER A 364 34.12 14.96 13.23
CA SER A 364 34.32 13.52 13.18
C SER A 364 33.07 12.73 12.77
N PHE A 365 31.88 13.33 12.97
CA PHE A 365 30.58 12.65 12.95
C PHE A 365 29.53 13.38 12.09
N ASP A 366 28.81 14.36 12.65
CA ASP A 366 27.61 14.96 12.05
C ASP A 366 27.87 15.62 10.71
N ALA A 367 29.02 16.30 10.54
CA ALA A 367 29.38 16.95 9.28
C ALA A 367 29.46 15.94 8.10
N LYS A 368 29.87 14.68 8.39
CA LYS A 368 29.92 13.63 7.36
C LYS A 368 28.52 13.12 7.00
N PHE A 369 27.63 13.04 7.98
CA PHE A 369 26.21 12.73 7.76
C PHE A 369 25.52 13.84 6.96
N LEU A 370 25.74 15.10 7.33
CA LEU A 370 25.21 16.27 6.62
C LEU A 370 25.69 16.33 5.17
N ALA A 371 26.99 16.12 4.93
CA ALA A 371 27.53 16.09 3.57
C ALA A 371 26.88 14.97 2.73
N ARG A 372 26.63 13.79 3.31
CA ARG A 372 25.88 12.74 2.59
C ARG A 372 24.43 13.15 2.38
N ALA A 373 23.75 13.68 3.40
CA ALA A 373 22.36 14.09 3.33
C ALA A 373 22.14 15.15 2.23
N GLY A 374 22.97 16.19 2.19
CA GLY A 374 22.94 17.22 1.15
C GLY A 374 23.12 16.65 -0.27
N ARG A 375 24.04 15.69 -0.45
CA ARG A 375 24.22 15.00 -1.75
C ARG A 375 22.92 14.34 -2.23
N TYR A 376 22.17 13.70 -1.34
CA TYR A 376 20.87 13.09 -1.68
C TYR A 376 19.75 14.14 -1.76
N ALA A 377 19.83 15.24 -1.03
CA ALA A 377 18.91 16.38 -1.16
C ALA A 377 19.14 17.20 -2.45
N GLY A 378 20.27 16.99 -3.13
CA GLY A 378 20.67 17.75 -4.32
C GLY A 378 21.21 19.14 -3.98
N VAL A 379 21.67 19.36 -2.75
CA VAL A 379 22.20 20.62 -2.24
C VAL A 379 23.65 20.41 -1.83
N VAL A 380 24.56 21.29 -2.25
CA VAL A 380 25.97 21.24 -1.83
C VAL A 380 26.10 21.93 -0.49
N VAL A 381 26.72 21.26 0.49
CA VAL A 381 27.03 21.86 1.80
C VAL A 381 28.41 22.49 1.73
N ASN A 382 28.47 23.81 1.81
CA ASN A 382 29.70 24.62 1.76
C ASN A 382 29.84 25.54 2.99
N ASN A 383 28.95 25.41 3.97
CA ASN A 383 29.00 26.19 5.21
C ASN A 383 30.34 26.02 5.93
N PRO A 384 30.92 27.11 6.47
CA PRO A 384 32.01 27.00 7.42
C PRO A 384 31.57 26.23 8.66
N ASN A 385 32.43 25.37 9.18
CA ASN A 385 32.11 24.50 10.30
C ASN A 385 33.08 24.71 11.47
N PHE A 386 32.54 24.75 12.68
CA PHE A 386 33.28 24.87 13.93
C PHE A 386 32.95 23.68 14.85
N ASP A 387 33.97 22.89 15.20
CA ASP A 387 33.82 21.78 16.16
C ASP A 387 34.17 22.26 17.57
N LEU A 388 33.14 22.43 18.39
CA LEU A 388 33.28 22.94 19.75
C LEU A 388 34.11 22.01 20.64
N LEU A 389 33.99 20.69 20.46
CA LEU A 389 34.78 19.74 21.23
C LEU A 389 36.26 19.81 20.86
N GLN A 390 36.58 20.00 19.58
CA GLN A 390 37.97 20.19 19.15
C GLN A 390 38.56 21.47 19.74
N TYR A 391 37.81 22.58 19.72
CA TYR A 391 38.24 23.83 20.34
C TYR A 391 38.52 23.65 21.84
N ILE A 392 37.60 23.00 22.57
CA ILE A 392 37.76 22.73 23.99
C ILE A 392 38.98 21.84 24.25
N ARG A 393 39.21 20.83 23.41
CA ARG A 393 40.37 19.93 23.54
C ARG A 393 41.70 20.66 23.38
N SER A 394 41.77 21.62 22.46
CA SER A 394 42.97 22.43 22.25
C SER A 394 43.20 23.47 23.34
N ASN A 395 42.16 23.84 24.10
CA ASN A 395 42.18 24.90 25.10
C ASN A 395 41.84 24.39 26.51
N LYS A 396 42.01 23.09 26.81
CA LYS A 396 41.56 22.52 28.08
C LYS A 396 42.15 23.21 29.31
N GLU A 397 43.44 23.52 29.25
CA GLU A 397 44.16 24.12 30.37
C GLU A 397 43.64 25.53 30.65
N SER A 398 43.47 26.35 29.62
CA SER A 398 42.92 27.70 29.75
C SER A 398 41.44 27.71 30.15
N LEU A 399 40.67 26.72 29.71
CA LEU A 399 39.26 26.54 30.08
C LEU A 399 39.06 25.83 31.43
N GLY A 400 40.14 25.52 32.17
CA GLY A 400 40.08 24.89 33.50
C GLY A 400 39.49 23.47 33.50
N PHE A 401 39.52 22.77 32.37
CA PHE A 401 38.91 21.45 32.22
C PHE A 401 39.81 20.34 32.78
N SER A 402 39.42 19.73 33.91
CA SER A 402 40.15 18.63 34.57
C SER A 402 39.43 17.27 34.55
N GLY A 403 38.26 17.18 33.89
CA GLY A 403 37.43 15.98 33.84
C GLY A 403 38.00 14.84 32.98
N LYS A 404 37.61 13.59 33.29
CA LYS A 404 38.03 12.41 32.52
C LYS A 404 37.22 12.20 31.21
N SER A 405 35.94 12.59 31.20
CA SER A 405 35.05 12.44 30.04
C SER A 405 34.82 13.78 29.35
N MET A 406 34.87 13.82 28.02
CA MET A 406 34.60 15.01 27.21
C MET A 406 33.39 14.80 26.29
N ASN A 407 32.28 14.37 26.89
CA ASN A 407 30.97 14.37 26.23
C ASN A 407 30.23 15.69 26.53
N LEU A 408 29.19 15.99 25.76
CA LEU A 408 28.43 17.24 25.87
C LEU A 408 27.89 17.46 27.28
N GLU A 409 27.36 16.41 27.90
CA GLU A 409 26.84 16.43 29.27
C GLU A 409 27.91 16.86 30.29
N SER A 410 29.08 16.20 30.29
CA SER A 410 30.16 16.46 31.26
C SER A 410 30.70 17.87 31.13
N VAL A 411 30.83 18.37 29.90
CA VAL A 411 31.34 19.71 29.64
C VAL A 411 30.29 20.77 30.00
N SER A 412 29.05 20.61 29.56
CA SER A 412 27.96 21.56 29.80
C SER A 412 27.68 21.75 31.30
N LYS A 413 27.79 20.67 32.08
CA LYS A 413 27.65 20.70 33.54
C LYS A 413 28.68 21.61 34.23
N LEU A 414 29.91 21.71 33.71
CA LEU A 414 30.94 22.61 34.27
C LEU A 414 30.56 24.08 34.11
N TYR A 415 29.80 24.41 33.07
CA TYR A 415 29.30 25.75 32.80
C TYR A 415 27.90 25.99 33.36
N GLY A 416 27.36 25.06 34.17
CA GLY A 416 26.03 25.15 34.77
C GLY A 416 24.90 25.10 33.74
N ILE A 417 25.12 24.45 32.59
CA ILE A 417 24.13 24.30 31.53
C ILE A 417 23.47 22.93 31.68
N GLU A 418 22.14 22.94 31.82
CA GLU A 418 21.31 21.74 31.84
C GLU A 418 20.76 21.46 30.45
N ASN A 419 20.81 20.19 30.04
CA ASN A 419 20.19 19.72 28.80
C ASN A 419 18.73 19.36 29.08
N PRO A 420 17.75 19.97 28.38
CA PRO A 420 16.34 19.74 28.66
C PRO A 420 15.87 18.32 28.31
N GLN A 421 16.53 17.65 27.35
CA GLN A 421 16.18 16.31 26.91
C GLN A 421 17.36 15.66 26.16
N ALA A 422 18.34 15.13 26.89
CA ALA A 422 19.52 14.51 26.29
C ALA A 422 19.15 13.41 25.27
N HIS A 423 19.93 13.33 24.18
CA HIS A 423 19.70 12.43 23.04
C HIS A 423 18.45 12.76 22.21
N ARG A 424 18.04 14.03 22.27
CA ARG A 424 17.19 14.65 21.26
C ARG A 424 17.99 15.73 20.57
N ALA A 425 18.08 15.61 19.25
CA ALA A 425 18.96 16.44 18.43
C ALA A 425 18.76 17.94 18.68
N TRP A 426 17.52 18.42 18.80
CA TRP A 426 17.25 19.85 19.04
C TRP A 426 17.74 20.32 20.43
N ALA A 427 17.66 19.45 21.44
CA ALA A 427 18.06 19.75 22.81
C ALA A 427 19.60 19.74 22.95
N ASP A 428 20.27 18.81 22.26
CA ASP A 428 21.72 18.76 22.16
C ASP A 428 22.28 19.95 21.35
N ALA A 429 21.61 20.36 20.27
CA ALA A 429 21.93 21.59 19.55
C ALA A 429 21.78 22.85 20.42
N LEU A 430 20.69 22.96 21.19
CA LEU A 430 20.47 24.07 22.13
C LEU A 430 21.55 24.13 23.21
N THR A 431 21.90 22.98 23.78
CA THR A 431 22.94 22.85 24.79
C THR A 431 24.30 23.26 24.21
N THR A 432 24.59 22.83 22.97
CA THR A 432 25.80 23.21 22.24
C THR A 432 25.87 24.72 21.99
N ALA A 433 24.77 25.37 21.57
CA ALA A 433 24.70 26.81 21.38
C ALA A 433 25.01 27.58 22.68
N LYS A 434 24.35 27.20 23.79
CA LYS A 434 24.57 27.80 25.11
C LYS A 434 26.01 27.64 25.56
N LEU A 435 26.58 26.45 25.35
CA LEU A 435 27.96 26.14 25.73
C LEU A 435 28.97 26.95 24.91
N PHE A 436 28.77 27.06 23.60
CA PHE A 436 29.59 27.91 22.73
C PHE A 436 29.59 29.36 23.25
N MET A 437 28.41 29.93 23.53
CA MET A 437 28.30 31.31 24.02
C MET A 437 28.97 31.51 25.38
N LYS A 438 28.82 30.56 26.32
CA LYS A 438 29.50 30.61 27.63
C LYS A 438 31.01 30.57 27.52
N ILE A 439 31.54 29.70 26.67
CA ILE A 439 32.99 29.61 26.42
C ILE A 439 33.47 30.90 25.77
N LYS A 440 32.76 31.41 24.77
CA LYS A 440 33.11 32.66 24.09
C LYS A 440 33.13 33.86 25.03
N GLN A 441 32.14 33.99 25.91
CA GLN A 441 32.04 35.09 26.89
C GLN A 441 33.10 35.02 28.00
N GLY A 442 33.68 33.84 28.23
CA GLY A 442 34.75 33.61 29.20
C GLY A 442 36.17 33.78 28.66
N LEU A 443 36.30 34.03 27.34
CA LEU A 443 37.54 34.46 26.68
C LEU A 443 37.66 35.98 26.75
#